data_AF-A0A0J1B6I3-F1
#
_entry.id   AF-A0A0J1B6I3-F1
#
_cell.length_a   1.000
_cell.length_b   1.000
_cell.length_c   1.000
_cell.angle_alpha   90.00
_cell.angle_beta   90.00
_cell.angle_gamma   90.00
#
_symmetry.space_group_name_H-M   'P 1'
#
loop_
_entity.id
_entity.type
_entity.pdbx_description
1 polymer ?
#
loop_
_entity_poly.entity_id
_entity_poly.type
_entity_poly.pdbx_seq_one_letter_code
_entity_poly.pdbx_strand_id
1 'polypeptide(L)'
;MRAMATKVDQELLQNLMVMQQASLDDAASRAAQMSSQRDGERERTAAELLAMLESLQAAEDAQQQTNDALANSESQLRDKDKEINELQSIISKARAAKSLRIDICLDCTGSMSEAILSLQSTIASLMRTLPHVLSEVSIGIVAYRDLKLVELPIEPVLPDKDDNGVSIKRVQNLVDRLDAAGGTANIEAAVRSSMTRMRAFPDAPRECLVVIGDVSTHEVSGKDQVVEDTLLDDVRTWARESGKHRRVVALYTGSAGTADESFFQQLGQSNEHSTFSTQDSQLFELILKAAFAGGDDQP
;
A
#
# COMPACT_ATOMS: atom_id res chain seq x y z
N MET A 1 -113.02 32.18 -35.79
CA MET A 1 -112.23 31.58 -34.68
C MET A 1 -111.49 30.30 -35.11
N ARG A 2 -110.82 30.26 -36.28
CA ARG A 2 -110.01 29.09 -36.72
C ARG A 2 -108.55 29.42 -37.08
N ALA A 3 -108.21 30.71 -37.19
CA ALA A 3 -106.87 31.18 -37.53
C ALA A 3 -105.99 31.57 -36.31
N MET A 4 -106.57 31.55 -35.10
CA MET A 4 -105.87 31.94 -33.86
C MET A 4 -105.32 30.72 -33.07
N ALA A 5 -105.83 29.51 -33.34
CA ALA A 5 -105.38 28.28 -32.68
C ALA A 5 -104.10 27.70 -33.32
N THR A 6 -103.94 27.82 -34.64
CA THR A 6 -102.74 27.33 -35.37
C THR A 6 -101.47 28.13 -35.10
N LYS A 7 -101.60 29.41 -34.74
CA LYS A 7 -100.43 30.26 -34.45
C LYS A 7 -99.85 29.98 -33.05
N VAL A 8 -100.72 29.64 -32.09
CA VAL A 8 -100.34 29.27 -30.72
C VAL A 8 -99.67 27.89 -30.68
N ASP A 9 -100.16 26.91 -31.44
CA ASP A 9 -99.51 25.59 -31.55
C ASP A 9 -98.15 25.66 -32.25
N GLN A 10 -98.00 26.56 -33.24
CA GLN A 10 -96.73 26.75 -33.95
C GLN A 10 -95.67 27.43 -33.08
N GLU A 11 -96.04 28.42 -32.25
CA GLU A 11 -95.16 29.03 -31.24
C GLU A 11 -94.79 28.06 -30.12
N LEU A 12 -95.71 27.20 -29.67
CA LEU A 12 -95.43 26.16 -28.68
C LEU A 12 -94.45 25.11 -29.19
N LEU A 13 -94.59 24.65 -30.44
CA LEU A 13 -93.64 23.74 -31.09
C LEU A 13 -92.27 24.40 -31.30
N GLN A 14 -92.24 25.68 -31.65
CA GLN A 14 -90.99 26.43 -31.82
C GLN A 14 -90.27 26.63 -30.48
N ASN A 15 -91.01 26.98 -29.42
CA ASN A 15 -90.46 27.07 -28.06
C ASN A 15 -89.99 25.72 -27.52
N LEU A 16 -90.71 24.63 -27.82
CA LEU A 16 -90.32 23.28 -27.45
C LEU A 16 -89.05 22.85 -28.18
N MET A 17 -88.94 23.09 -29.49
CA MET A 17 -87.72 22.80 -30.26
C MET A 17 -86.54 23.67 -29.80
N VAL A 18 -86.76 24.95 -29.48
CA VAL A 18 -85.69 25.82 -28.95
C VAL A 18 -85.22 25.36 -27.57
N MET A 19 -86.14 24.94 -26.67
CA MET A 19 -85.75 24.34 -25.39
C MET A 19 -85.04 23.00 -25.57
N GLN A 20 -85.45 22.18 -26.53
CA GLN A 20 -84.83 20.88 -26.80
C GLN A 20 -83.44 21.05 -27.43
N GLN A 21 -83.26 22.04 -28.31
CA GLN A 21 -81.98 22.41 -28.90
C GLN A 21 -81.02 22.96 -27.83
N ALA A 22 -81.50 23.88 -26.97
CA ALA A 22 -80.71 24.42 -25.87
C ALA A 22 -80.29 23.33 -24.86
N SER A 23 -81.18 22.36 -24.59
CA SER A 23 -80.86 21.20 -23.75
C SER A 23 -79.81 20.29 -24.37
N LEU A 24 -79.80 20.13 -25.70
CA LEU A 24 -78.80 19.31 -26.41
C LEU A 24 -77.44 20.01 -26.46
N ASP A 25 -77.42 21.33 -26.69
CA ASP A 25 -76.19 22.12 -26.69
C ASP A 25 -75.54 22.17 -25.30
N ASP A 26 -76.33 22.30 -24.24
CA ASP A 26 -75.85 22.25 -22.85
C ASP A 26 -75.33 20.83 -22.51
N ALA A 27 -76.01 19.78 -22.95
CA ALA A 27 -75.52 18.40 -22.79
C ALA A 27 -74.20 18.14 -23.54
N ALA A 28 -74.06 18.66 -24.77
CA ALA A 28 -72.85 18.54 -25.57
C ALA A 28 -71.68 19.34 -24.94
N SER A 29 -71.94 20.54 -24.43
CA SER A 29 -70.95 21.37 -23.73
C SER A 29 -70.46 20.69 -22.44
N ARG A 30 -71.35 20.11 -21.65
CA ARG A 30 -70.99 19.34 -20.44
C ARG A 30 -70.21 18.06 -20.79
N ALA A 31 -70.57 17.37 -21.87
CA ALA A 31 -69.84 16.19 -22.32
C ALA A 31 -68.41 16.54 -22.76
N ALA A 32 -68.21 17.66 -23.46
CA ALA A 32 -66.90 18.16 -23.84
C ALA A 32 -66.06 18.63 -22.64
N GLN A 33 -66.68 19.30 -21.65
CA GLN A 33 -66.00 19.65 -20.40
C GLN A 33 -65.57 18.39 -19.62
N MET A 34 -66.43 17.38 -19.54
CA MET A 34 -66.09 16.12 -18.87
C MET A 34 -65.02 15.32 -19.61
N SER A 35 -64.98 15.33 -20.95
CA SER A 35 -63.90 14.67 -21.69
C SER A 35 -62.56 15.38 -21.47
N SER A 36 -62.55 16.71 -21.54
CA SER A 36 -61.34 17.51 -21.27
C SER A 36 -60.82 17.34 -19.84
N GLN A 37 -61.71 17.26 -18.84
CA GLN A 37 -61.30 16.97 -17.46
C GLN A 37 -60.70 15.56 -17.32
N ARG A 38 -61.31 14.54 -17.94
CA ARG A 38 -60.79 13.16 -17.91
C ARG A 38 -59.45 13.01 -18.62
N ASP A 39 -59.25 13.72 -19.72
CA ASP A 39 -57.98 13.68 -20.44
C ASP A 39 -56.88 14.39 -19.63
N GLY A 40 -57.20 15.53 -18.99
CA GLY A 40 -56.28 16.21 -18.07
C GLY A 40 -55.95 15.38 -16.81
N GLU A 41 -56.91 14.64 -16.26
CA GLU A 41 -56.66 13.71 -15.15
C GLU A 41 -55.76 12.54 -15.58
N ARG A 42 -55.99 11.98 -16.77
CA ARG A 42 -55.16 10.91 -17.35
C ARG A 42 -53.72 11.36 -17.56
N GLU A 43 -53.52 12.53 -18.15
CA GLU A 43 -52.18 13.10 -18.35
C GLU A 43 -51.45 13.32 -17.02
N ARG A 44 -52.14 13.80 -15.99
CA ARG A 44 -51.55 13.94 -14.64
C ARG A 44 -51.16 12.59 -14.04
N THR A 45 -52.05 11.60 -14.07
CA THR A 45 -51.72 10.25 -13.58
C THR A 45 -50.58 9.59 -14.36
N ALA A 46 -50.50 9.81 -15.67
CA ALA A 46 -49.41 9.30 -16.49
C ALA A 46 -48.07 9.98 -16.15
N ALA A 47 -48.08 11.30 -15.94
CA ALA A 47 -46.90 12.04 -15.52
C ALA A 47 -46.42 11.62 -14.12
N GLU A 48 -47.34 11.39 -13.17
CA GLU A 48 -47.03 10.89 -11.83
C GLU A 48 -46.43 9.48 -11.87
N LEU A 49 -46.97 8.58 -12.69
CA LEU A 49 -46.43 7.23 -12.88
C LEU A 49 -45.02 7.23 -13.48
N LEU A 50 -44.76 8.10 -14.46
CA LEU A 50 -43.43 8.25 -15.05
C LEU A 50 -42.42 8.79 -14.03
N ALA A 51 -42.80 9.80 -13.25
CA ALA A 51 -41.95 10.34 -12.18
C ALA A 51 -41.67 9.28 -11.10
N MET A 52 -42.66 8.44 -10.77
CA MET A 52 -42.48 7.33 -9.83
C MET A 52 -41.51 6.27 -10.38
N LEU A 53 -41.62 5.91 -11.66
CA LEU A 53 -40.70 4.97 -12.31
C LEU A 53 -39.25 5.49 -12.35
N GLU A 54 -39.05 6.77 -12.70
CA GLU A 54 -37.73 7.40 -12.64
C GLU A 54 -37.16 7.40 -11.21
N SER A 55 -38.00 7.68 -10.21
CA SER A 55 -37.55 7.65 -8.80
C SER A 55 -37.16 6.24 -8.34
N LEU A 56 -37.87 5.20 -8.80
CA LEU A 56 -37.56 3.81 -8.48
C LEU A 56 -36.25 3.38 -9.15
N GLN A 57 -36.06 3.75 -10.40
CA GLN A 57 -34.82 3.45 -11.12
C GLN A 57 -33.62 4.15 -10.48
N ALA A 58 -33.76 5.43 -10.11
CA ALA A 58 -32.72 6.14 -9.37
C ALA A 58 -32.42 5.52 -8.00
N ALA A 59 -33.43 4.98 -7.32
CA ALA A 59 -33.25 4.28 -6.05
C ALA A 59 -32.53 2.93 -6.23
N GLU A 60 -32.84 2.17 -7.28
CA GLU A 60 -32.13 0.93 -7.62
C GLU A 60 -30.68 1.19 -7.97
N ASP A 61 -30.40 2.22 -8.79
CA ASP A 61 -29.03 2.61 -9.15
C ASP A 61 -28.23 3.04 -7.91
N ALA A 62 -28.84 3.82 -7.02
CA ALA A 62 -28.21 4.22 -5.75
C ALA A 62 -27.95 3.02 -4.82
N GLN A 63 -28.89 2.07 -4.77
CA GLN A 63 -28.72 0.84 -3.99
C GLN A 63 -27.59 -0.02 -4.56
N GLN A 64 -27.49 -0.15 -5.89
CA GLN A 64 -26.43 -0.90 -6.54
C GLN A 64 -25.06 -0.27 -6.27
N GLN A 65 -24.92 1.06 -6.41
CA GLN A 65 -23.69 1.77 -6.08
C GLN A 65 -23.27 1.57 -4.62
N THR A 66 -24.25 1.54 -3.71
CA THR A 66 -23.99 1.30 -2.28
C THR A 66 -23.49 -0.13 -2.05
N ASN A 67 -24.09 -1.12 -2.72
CA ASN A 67 -23.66 -2.52 -2.63
C ASN A 67 -22.24 -2.72 -3.19
N ASP A 68 -21.91 -2.08 -4.31
CA ASP A 68 -20.58 -2.16 -4.92
C ASP A 68 -19.50 -1.50 -4.03
N ALA A 69 -19.84 -0.35 -3.43
CA ALA A 69 -18.97 0.31 -2.46
C ALA A 69 -18.76 -0.53 -1.19
N LEU A 70 -19.81 -1.22 -0.72
CA LEU A 70 -19.74 -2.13 0.41
C LEU A 70 -18.86 -3.34 0.09
N ALA A 71 -19.04 -3.98 -1.07
CA ALA A 71 -18.22 -5.11 -1.50
C ALA A 71 -16.73 -4.75 -1.62
N ASN A 72 -16.42 -3.56 -2.16
CA ASN A 72 -15.05 -3.05 -2.22
C ASN A 72 -14.47 -2.81 -0.82
N SER A 73 -15.26 -2.24 0.09
CA SER A 73 -14.84 -2.00 1.47
C SER A 73 -14.60 -3.30 2.23
N GLU A 74 -15.46 -4.31 2.06
CA GLU A 74 -15.29 -5.65 2.63
C GLU A 74 -14.03 -6.34 2.11
N SER A 75 -13.72 -6.20 0.82
CA SER A 75 -12.47 -6.74 0.25
C SER A 75 -11.25 -6.09 0.89
N GLN A 76 -11.24 -4.75 1.02
CA GLN A 76 -10.14 -4.03 1.66
C GLN A 76 -9.96 -4.42 3.13
N LEU A 77 -11.05 -4.63 3.87
CA LEU A 77 -10.99 -5.07 5.25
C LEU A 77 -10.39 -6.47 5.37
N ARG A 78 -10.80 -7.42 4.50
CA ARG A 78 -10.23 -8.77 4.49
C ARG A 78 -8.74 -8.78 4.19
N ASP A 79 -8.28 -7.93 3.29
CA ASP A 79 -6.85 -7.87 2.97
C ASP A 79 -6.04 -7.25 4.11
N LYS A 80 -6.57 -6.22 4.78
CA LYS A 80 -5.97 -5.68 6.02
C LYS A 80 -5.97 -6.70 7.15
N ASP A 81 -7.02 -7.50 7.31
CA ASP A 81 -7.07 -8.56 8.32
C ASP A 81 -6.00 -9.62 8.07
N LYS A 82 -5.75 -10.00 6.82
CA LYS A 82 -4.63 -10.91 6.48
C LYS A 82 -3.29 -10.29 6.86
N GLU A 83 -3.06 -9.03 6.51
CA GLU A 83 -1.83 -8.30 6.82
C GLU A 83 -1.61 -8.19 8.34
N ILE A 84 -2.66 -7.88 9.11
CA ILE A 84 -2.62 -7.84 10.57
C ILE A 84 -2.24 -9.21 11.14
N ASN A 85 -2.88 -10.29 10.67
CA ASN A 85 -2.58 -11.64 11.15
C ASN A 85 -1.14 -12.06 10.81
N GLU A 86 -0.63 -11.70 9.64
CA GLU A 86 0.75 -11.96 9.24
C GLU A 86 1.74 -11.20 10.14
N LEU A 87 1.51 -9.90 10.36
CA LEU A 87 2.34 -9.07 11.25
C LEU A 87 2.28 -9.56 12.71
N GLN A 88 1.12 -9.97 13.21
CA GLN A 88 0.99 -10.56 14.54
C GLN A 88 1.78 -11.85 14.67
N SER A 89 1.76 -12.71 13.64
CA SER A 89 2.58 -13.91 13.57
C SER A 89 4.08 -13.56 13.63
N ILE A 90 4.54 -12.60 12.82
CA ILE A 90 5.93 -12.13 12.83
C ILE A 90 6.33 -11.58 14.20
N ILE A 91 5.49 -10.77 14.85
CA ILE A 91 5.76 -10.23 16.20
C ILE A 91 5.85 -11.35 17.23
N SER A 92 4.96 -12.34 17.17
CA SER A 92 5.00 -13.47 18.10
C SER A 92 6.28 -14.28 17.94
N LYS A 93 6.74 -14.49 16.70
CA LYS A 93 8.01 -15.15 16.37
C LYS A 93 9.22 -14.32 16.79
N ALA A 94 9.17 -13.00 16.60
CA ALA A 94 10.19 -12.09 17.08
C ALA A 94 10.33 -12.19 18.60
N ARG A 95 9.23 -12.19 19.36
CA ARG A 95 9.27 -12.39 20.82
C ARG A 95 9.82 -13.76 21.24
N ALA A 96 9.58 -14.80 20.45
CA ALA A 96 10.16 -16.12 20.69
C ALA A 96 11.66 -16.17 20.33
N ALA A 97 12.10 -15.35 19.38
CA ALA A 97 13.49 -15.25 19.00
C ALA A 97 14.29 -14.53 20.10
N LYS A 98 15.35 -15.20 20.54
CA LYS A 98 16.21 -14.67 21.61
C LYS A 98 17.08 -13.52 21.11
N SER A 99 17.65 -13.65 19.92
CA SER A 99 18.57 -12.63 19.41
C SER A 99 18.57 -12.42 17.90
N LEU A 100 18.97 -11.22 17.50
CA LEU A 100 19.11 -10.79 16.12
C LEU A 100 20.36 -9.93 15.96
N ARG A 101 21.18 -10.26 14.96
CA ARG A 101 22.29 -9.44 14.51
C ARG A 101 21.99 -8.84 13.15
N ILE A 102 22.25 -7.55 13.01
CA ILE A 102 22.07 -6.80 11.77
C ILE A 102 23.40 -6.16 11.40
N ASP A 103 23.81 -6.20 10.14
CA ASP A 103 24.92 -5.40 9.66
C ASP A 103 24.48 -4.71 8.36
N ILE A 104 24.53 -3.37 8.36
CA ILE A 104 23.95 -2.52 7.32
C ILE A 104 25.06 -1.96 6.44
N CYS A 105 25.14 -2.41 5.19
CA CYS A 105 25.92 -1.79 4.14
C CYS A 105 25.11 -0.65 3.52
N LEU A 106 25.63 0.58 3.59
CA LEU A 106 24.92 1.78 3.15
C LEU A 106 25.77 2.61 2.18
N ASP A 107 25.22 2.83 0.99
CA ASP A 107 25.75 3.76 0.03
C ASP A 107 25.65 5.21 0.53
N CYS A 108 26.76 5.95 0.46
CA CYS A 108 26.84 7.36 0.84
C CYS A 108 27.26 8.28 -0.32
N THR A 109 27.07 7.85 -1.56
CA THR A 109 27.29 8.67 -2.76
C THR A 109 26.28 9.83 -2.85
N GLY A 110 26.56 10.81 -3.73
CA GLY A 110 25.78 12.04 -3.83
C GLY A 110 24.33 11.83 -4.23
N SER A 111 24.05 10.81 -5.05
CA SER A 111 22.70 10.43 -5.49
C SER A 111 21.83 9.90 -4.35
N MET A 112 22.45 9.43 -3.25
CA MET A 112 21.75 8.90 -2.08
C MET A 112 21.26 9.98 -1.10
N SER A 113 21.43 11.26 -1.39
CA SER A 113 21.14 12.37 -0.45
C SER A 113 19.76 12.31 0.19
N GLU A 114 18.70 12.15 -0.62
CA GLU A 114 17.32 12.08 -0.10
C GLU A 114 17.05 10.76 0.63
N ALA A 115 17.57 9.65 0.09
CA ALA A 115 17.43 8.33 0.69
C ALA A 115 18.09 8.26 2.07
N ILE A 116 19.29 8.82 2.25
CA ILE A 116 20.00 8.83 3.54
C ILE A 116 19.17 9.52 4.62
N LEU A 117 18.55 10.67 4.34
CA LEU A 117 17.72 11.39 5.33
C LEU A 117 16.55 10.53 5.82
N SER A 118 15.88 9.82 4.92
CA SER A 118 14.81 8.89 5.26
C SER A 118 15.34 7.69 6.06
N LEU A 119 16.43 7.10 5.61
CA LEU A 119 17.08 5.95 6.24
C LEU A 119 17.60 6.26 7.64
N GLN A 120 18.09 7.47 7.89
CA GLN A 120 18.53 7.91 9.22
C GLN A 120 17.38 7.77 10.24
N SER A 121 16.18 8.21 9.86
CA SER A 121 14.98 8.12 10.70
C SER A 121 14.53 6.68 10.91
N THR A 122 14.61 5.86 9.87
CA THR A 122 14.24 4.44 9.91
C THR A 122 15.19 3.61 10.77
N ILE A 123 16.51 3.77 10.60
CA ILE A 123 17.53 3.10 11.42
C ILE A 123 17.38 3.51 12.89
N ALA A 124 17.19 4.80 13.17
CA ALA A 124 16.97 5.28 14.53
C ALA A 124 15.72 4.66 15.18
N SER A 125 14.62 4.54 14.43
CA SER A 125 13.37 3.91 14.91
C SER A 125 13.55 2.41 15.16
N LEU A 126 14.31 1.73 14.30
CA LEU A 126 14.64 0.32 14.43
C LEU A 126 15.46 0.07 15.70
N MET A 127 16.44 0.93 16.00
CA MET A 127 17.27 0.87 17.21
C MET A 127 16.53 1.11 18.51
N ARG A 128 15.47 1.92 18.49
CA ARG A 128 14.61 2.11 19.66
C ARG A 128 13.66 0.93 19.86
N THR A 129 13.20 0.31 18.77
CA THR A 129 12.11 -0.68 18.84
C THR A 129 12.62 -2.10 19.11
N LEU A 130 13.66 -2.56 18.40
CA LEU A 130 14.10 -3.95 18.48
C LEU A 130 14.56 -4.39 19.89
N PRO A 131 15.33 -3.59 20.67
CA PRO A 131 15.78 -3.99 22.00
C PRO A 131 14.63 -4.21 23.00
N HIS A 132 13.43 -3.67 22.74
CA HIS A 132 12.25 -3.92 23.57
C HIS A 132 11.51 -5.21 23.22
N VAL A 133 11.76 -5.79 22.04
CA VAL A 133 11.06 -6.98 21.53
C VAL A 133 11.94 -8.23 21.63
N LEU A 134 13.25 -8.07 21.46
CA LEU A 134 14.23 -9.16 21.44
C LEU A 134 15.09 -9.16 22.71
N SER A 135 15.62 -10.32 23.11
CA SER A 135 16.48 -10.39 24.31
C SER A 135 17.88 -9.84 24.05
N GLU A 136 18.41 -10.03 22.84
CA GLU A 136 19.69 -9.48 22.42
C GLU A 136 19.61 -8.96 20.99
N VAL A 137 20.07 -7.72 20.79
CA VAL A 137 20.17 -7.11 19.47
C VAL A 137 21.61 -6.65 19.29
N SER A 138 22.19 -6.90 18.12
CA SER A 138 23.48 -6.30 17.76
C SER A 138 23.39 -5.67 16.39
N ILE A 139 24.02 -4.50 16.23
CA ILE A 139 24.05 -3.79 14.95
C ILE A 139 25.49 -3.44 14.57
N GLY A 140 25.82 -3.63 13.30
CA GLY A 140 26.96 -3.00 12.63
C GLY A 140 26.47 -2.11 11.49
N ILE A 141 27.31 -1.17 11.09
CA ILE A 141 27.09 -0.36 9.88
C ILE A 141 28.41 -0.29 9.10
N VAL A 142 28.33 -0.44 7.79
CA VAL A 142 29.40 -0.17 6.81
C VAL A 142 28.87 0.87 5.83
N ALA A 143 29.19 2.13 6.06
CA ALA A 143 28.94 3.17 5.08
C ALA A 143 30.10 3.19 4.06
N TYR A 144 29.79 3.24 2.77
CA TYR A 144 30.82 3.19 1.73
C TYR A 144 30.68 4.33 0.72
N ARG A 145 31.83 4.92 0.36
CA ARG A 145 31.97 5.98 -0.66
C ARG A 145 33.44 6.19 -0.99
N ASP A 146 33.76 6.48 -2.25
CA ASP A 146 35.09 6.91 -2.70
C ASP A 146 36.19 5.92 -2.26
N LEU A 147 35.92 4.61 -2.43
CA LEU A 147 36.77 3.50 -1.99
C LEU A 147 37.07 3.48 -0.48
N LYS A 148 36.40 4.30 0.33
CA LYS A 148 36.53 4.35 1.79
C LYS A 148 35.32 3.72 2.45
N LEU A 149 35.61 3.03 3.55
CA LEU A 149 34.59 2.46 4.43
C LEU A 149 34.60 3.25 5.75
N VAL A 150 33.44 3.70 6.17
CA VAL A 150 33.18 4.24 7.50
C VAL A 150 32.39 3.19 8.26
N GLU A 151 33.00 2.63 9.30
CA GLU A 151 32.48 1.46 9.97
C GLU A 151 32.07 1.76 11.41
N LEU A 152 30.86 1.30 11.77
CA LEU A 152 30.49 1.00 13.13
C LEU A 152 30.65 -0.51 13.33
N PRO A 153 31.52 -0.96 14.25
CA PRO A 153 31.64 -2.38 14.57
C PRO A 153 30.30 -2.97 15.01
N ILE A 154 30.14 -4.28 14.82
CA ILE A 154 28.95 -5.00 15.30
C ILE A 154 28.96 -4.99 16.83
N GLU A 155 28.04 -4.25 17.43
CA GLU A 155 27.96 -4.05 18.88
C GLU A 155 26.54 -4.29 19.40
N PRO A 156 26.39 -4.74 20.67
CA PRO A 156 25.08 -4.89 21.29
C PRO A 156 24.33 -3.55 21.43
N VAL A 157 23.03 -3.58 21.20
CA VAL A 157 22.10 -2.46 21.41
C VAL A 157 21.15 -2.83 22.53
N LEU A 158 21.18 -2.03 23.59
CA LEU A 158 20.42 -2.27 24.81
C LEU A 158 19.27 -1.25 24.92
N PRO A 159 18.16 -1.61 25.60
CA PRO A 159 17.13 -0.65 25.95
C PRO A 159 17.69 0.52 26.76
N ASP A 160 17.13 1.73 26.56
CA ASP A 160 17.57 2.95 27.26
C ASP A 160 17.66 2.80 28.78
N LYS A 161 16.77 2.01 29.38
CA LYS A 161 16.73 1.73 30.83
C LYS A 161 17.94 0.93 31.33
N ASP A 162 18.60 0.16 30.46
CA ASP A 162 19.63 -0.81 30.83
C ASP A 162 21.04 -0.21 30.65
N ASP A 163 21.24 0.73 29.73
CA ASP A 163 22.53 1.37 29.46
C ASP A 163 22.49 2.91 29.41
N ASN A 164 21.39 3.55 29.85
CA ASN A 164 21.15 4.99 29.75
C ASN A 164 21.16 5.54 28.30
N GLY A 165 20.81 4.70 27.34
CA GLY A 165 20.73 5.01 25.92
C GLY A 165 22.09 5.18 25.26
N VAL A 166 23.17 4.64 25.85
CA VAL A 166 24.54 4.80 25.33
C VAL A 166 24.70 4.10 23.99
N SER A 167 24.20 2.87 23.84
CA SER A 167 24.26 2.12 22.59
C SER A 167 23.43 2.79 21.49
N ILE A 168 22.18 3.17 21.79
CA ILE A 168 21.30 3.87 20.84
C ILE A 168 21.93 5.20 20.38
N LYS A 169 22.46 6.01 21.30
CA LYS A 169 23.14 7.27 20.96
C LYS A 169 24.38 7.05 20.09
N ARG A 170 25.12 5.95 20.25
CA ARG A 170 26.30 5.65 19.43
C ARG A 170 25.91 5.40 17.98
N VAL A 171 24.87 4.58 17.77
CA VAL A 171 24.32 4.32 16.44
C VAL A 171 23.78 5.61 15.84
N GLN A 172 22.96 6.35 16.60
CA GLN A 172 22.41 7.65 16.19
C GLN A 172 23.53 8.62 15.78
N ASN A 173 24.59 8.76 16.57
CA ASN A 173 25.72 9.64 16.25
C ASN A 173 26.46 9.25 14.97
N LEU A 174 26.57 7.96 14.64
CA LEU A 174 27.11 7.56 13.34
C LEU A 174 26.14 7.95 12.23
N VAL A 175 24.87 7.58 12.40
CA VAL A 175 23.80 7.75 11.43
C VAL A 175 23.61 9.24 11.09
N ASP A 176 23.58 10.12 12.09
CA ASP A 176 23.48 11.58 11.93
C ASP A 176 24.70 12.21 11.24
N ARG A 177 25.85 11.51 11.21
CA ARG A 177 27.07 11.93 10.51
C ARG A 177 27.18 11.35 9.10
N LEU A 178 26.26 10.49 8.70
CA LEU A 178 26.18 10.04 7.31
C LEU A 178 25.80 11.23 6.45
N ASP A 179 26.63 11.53 5.47
CA ASP A 179 26.43 12.63 4.55
C ASP A 179 26.72 12.13 3.13
N ALA A 180 25.79 12.44 2.23
CA ALA A 180 25.92 12.10 0.83
C ALA A 180 26.92 13.06 0.17
N ALA A 181 27.93 12.51 -0.51
CA ALA A 181 28.86 13.33 -1.29
C ALA A 181 29.29 12.62 -2.56
N GLY A 182 29.85 13.38 -3.51
CA GLY A 182 30.42 12.80 -4.72
C GLY A 182 31.51 11.76 -4.42
N GLY A 183 31.56 10.71 -5.22
CA GLY A 183 32.49 9.60 -5.09
C GLY A 183 31.93 8.35 -5.75
N THR A 184 32.74 7.29 -5.81
CA THR A 184 32.30 5.98 -6.33
C THR A 184 31.82 5.05 -5.22
N ALA A 185 30.81 4.25 -5.52
CA ALA A 185 30.23 3.22 -4.67
C ALA A 185 31.02 1.91 -4.80
N ASN A 186 31.79 1.56 -3.77
CA ASN A 186 32.44 0.25 -3.68
C ASN A 186 31.59 -0.73 -2.84
N ILE A 187 30.44 -1.11 -3.38
CA ILE A 187 29.51 -2.05 -2.75
C ILE A 187 30.18 -3.40 -2.46
N GLU A 188 31.09 -3.86 -3.32
CA GLU A 188 31.81 -5.11 -3.14
C GLU A 188 32.61 -5.13 -1.83
N ALA A 189 33.43 -4.09 -1.61
CA ALA A 189 34.22 -3.98 -0.38
C ALA A 189 33.34 -3.92 0.87
N ALA A 190 32.21 -3.20 0.80
CA ALA A 190 31.29 -3.06 1.93
C ALA A 190 30.62 -4.39 2.29
N VAL A 191 30.08 -5.09 1.29
CA VAL A 191 29.40 -6.38 1.46
C VAL A 191 30.38 -7.45 1.95
N ARG A 192 31.60 -7.52 1.38
CA ARG A 192 32.65 -8.44 1.84
C ARG A 192 33.12 -8.13 3.26
N SER A 193 33.27 -6.85 3.63
CA SER A 193 33.60 -6.45 5.00
C SER A 193 32.53 -6.93 5.97
N SER A 194 31.25 -6.63 5.68
CA SER A 194 30.11 -7.02 6.51
C SER A 194 30.00 -8.54 6.71
N MET A 195 30.08 -9.33 5.64
CA MET A 195 30.07 -10.80 5.73
C MET A 195 31.23 -11.34 6.59
N THR A 196 32.42 -10.74 6.48
CA THR A 196 33.59 -11.10 7.28
C THR A 196 33.38 -10.80 8.76
N ARG A 197 32.82 -9.62 9.08
CA ARG A 197 32.50 -9.22 10.46
C ARG A 197 31.43 -10.12 11.07
N MET A 198 30.40 -10.48 10.32
CA MET A 198 29.37 -11.42 10.79
C MET A 198 29.93 -12.82 11.05
N ARG A 199 30.81 -13.33 10.18
CA ARG A 199 31.49 -14.63 10.38
C ARG A 199 32.34 -14.70 11.66
N ALA A 200 32.78 -13.56 12.22
CA ALA A 200 33.55 -13.53 13.46
C ALA A 200 32.76 -14.00 14.69
N PHE A 201 31.45 -14.24 14.54
CA PHE A 201 30.54 -14.59 15.62
C PHE A 201 29.67 -15.81 15.24
N PRO A 202 30.22 -17.03 15.34
CA PRO A 202 29.59 -18.24 14.80
C PRO A 202 28.27 -18.64 15.48
N ASP A 203 28.00 -18.16 16.69
CA ASP A 203 26.87 -18.60 17.52
C ASP A 203 25.60 -17.72 17.41
N ALA A 204 25.54 -16.79 16.45
CA ALA A 204 24.32 -15.97 16.32
C ALA A 204 23.16 -16.77 15.71
N PRO A 205 22.00 -16.82 16.39
CA PRO A 205 20.86 -17.60 15.93
C PRO A 205 20.13 -16.93 14.77
N ARG A 206 20.28 -15.62 14.56
CA ARG A 206 19.69 -14.90 13.40
C ARG A 206 20.59 -13.74 13.00
N GLU A 207 20.95 -13.70 11.72
CA GLU A 207 21.82 -12.68 11.12
C GLU A 207 21.17 -12.12 9.86
N CYS A 208 21.14 -10.79 9.76
CA CYS A 208 20.56 -10.08 8.62
C CYS A 208 21.60 -9.11 8.05
N LEU A 209 22.12 -9.44 6.87
CA LEU A 209 22.90 -8.52 6.05
C LEU A 209 21.92 -7.59 5.32
N VAL A 210 22.01 -6.29 5.56
CA VAL A 210 21.17 -5.29 4.89
C VAL A 210 22.04 -4.53 3.92
N VAL A 211 21.67 -4.46 2.65
CA VAL A 211 22.41 -3.75 1.60
C VAL A 211 21.52 -2.68 1.01
N ILE A 212 21.95 -1.43 1.08
CA ILE A 212 21.17 -0.26 0.67
C ILE A 212 22.01 0.60 -0.28
N GLY A 213 21.50 0.85 -1.48
CA GLY A 213 22.15 1.69 -2.46
C GLY A 213 21.36 1.85 -3.75
N ASP A 214 21.91 2.62 -4.68
CA ASP A 214 21.31 2.94 -5.97
C ASP A 214 22.14 2.49 -7.17
N VAL A 215 23.34 1.94 -6.94
CA VAL A 215 24.24 1.43 -7.99
C VAL A 215 24.85 0.08 -7.60
N SER A 216 25.11 -0.76 -8.60
CA SER A 216 25.78 -2.06 -8.47
C SER A 216 27.31 -1.93 -8.45
N THR A 217 28.04 -3.03 -8.66
CA THR A 217 29.52 -3.05 -8.70
C THR A 217 30.12 -2.24 -9.86
N HIS A 218 29.29 -1.80 -10.82
CA HIS A 218 29.73 -1.19 -12.08
C HIS A 218 30.57 0.08 -11.93
N GLU A 219 30.39 0.87 -10.87
CA GLU A 219 31.14 2.12 -10.70
C GLU A 219 32.64 1.91 -10.47
N VAL A 220 33.02 0.77 -9.89
CA VAL A 220 34.42 0.42 -9.60
C VAL A 220 34.93 -0.62 -10.58
N SER A 221 34.10 -1.60 -10.98
CA SER A 221 34.51 -2.70 -11.87
C SER A 221 34.35 -2.40 -13.36
N GLY A 222 33.77 -1.25 -13.74
CA GLY A 222 33.64 -0.87 -15.14
C GLY A 222 32.67 -1.76 -15.95
N LYS A 223 31.61 -2.25 -15.31
CA LYS A 223 30.63 -3.22 -15.85
C LYS A 223 31.17 -4.63 -16.09
N ASP A 224 32.22 -5.02 -15.37
CA ASP A 224 32.67 -6.41 -15.36
C ASP A 224 31.63 -7.31 -14.67
N GLN A 225 30.87 -8.05 -15.48
CA GLN A 225 29.85 -8.98 -15.00
C GLN A 225 30.45 -10.10 -14.14
N VAL A 226 31.73 -10.46 -14.34
CA VAL A 226 32.38 -11.50 -13.55
C VAL A 226 32.51 -11.08 -12.09
N VAL A 227 32.80 -9.81 -11.83
CA VAL A 227 32.90 -9.27 -10.47
C VAL A 227 31.54 -9.28 -9.79
N GLU A 228 30.49 -8.89 -10.52
CA GLU A 228 29.12 -8.90 -10.03
C GLU A 228 28.65 -10.32 -9.69
N ASP A 229 28.82 -11.26 -10.63
CA ASP A 229 28.44 -12.66 -10.46
C ASP A 229 29.19 -13.31 -9.29
N THR A 230 30.49 -13.01 -9.15
CA THR A 230 31.31 -13.51 -8.04
C THR A 230 30.80 -12.99 -6.70
N LEU A 231 30.45 -11.70 -6.60
CA LEU A 231 29.89 -11.13 -5.38
C LEU A 231 28.54 -11.76 -5.03
N LEU A 232 27.66 -11.94 -6.01
CA LEU A 232 26.36 -12.60 -5.82
C LEU A 232 26.52 -14.04 -5.33
N ASP A 233 27.45 -14.79 -5.90
CA ASP A 233 27.73 -16.17 -5.48
C ASP A 233 28.36 -16.25 -4.09
N ASP A 234 29.21 -15.31 -3.73
CA ASP A 234 29.76 -15.20 -2.37
C ASP A 234 28.67 -14.92 -1.34
N VAL A 235 27.74 -14.00 -1.65
CA VAL A 235 26.60 -13.68 -0.77
C VAL A 235 25.64 -14.87 -0.64
N ARG A 236 25.33 -15.57 -1.74
CA ARG A 236 24.53 -16.80 -1.72
C ARG A 236 25.19 -17.89 -0.87
N THR A 237 26.49 -18.06 -1.01
CA THR A 237 27.28 -19.02 -0.23
C THR A 237 27.22 -18.66 1.24
N TRP A 238 27.53 -17.40 1.60
CA TRP A 238 27.46 -16.91 2.97
C TRP A 238 26.08 -17.08 3.60
N ALA A 239 25.01 -16.78 2.86
CA ALA A 239 23.64 -16.90 3.33
C ALA A 239 23.23 -18.36 3.61
N ARG A 240 23.79 -19.32 2.88
CA ARG A 240 23.52 -20.77 3.01
C ARG A 240 24.41 -21.47 4.04
N GLU A 241 25.61 -20.97 4.31
CA GLU A 241 26.57 -21.55 5.27
C GLU A 241 25.96 -21.78 6.67
N SER A 242 25.08 -20.89 7.13
CA SER A 242 24.42 -21.01 8.44
C SER A 242 23.17 -21.90 8.45
N GLY A 243 22.87 -22.57 7.33
CA GLY A 243 21.61 -23.29 7.12
C GLY A 243 20.43 -22.33 6.99
N LYS A 244 19.85 -21.91 8.11
CA LYS A 244 18.60 -21.12 8.18
C LYS A 244 18.72 -19.80 8.96
N HIS A 245 19.91 -19.35 9.32
CA HIS A 245 20.03 -18.22 10.26
C HIS A 245 20.47 -16.91 9.58
N ARG A 246 21.11 -16.97 8.41
CA ARG A 246 21.55 -15.80 7.64
C ARG A 246 20.57 -15.41 6.56
N ARG A 247 20.34 -14.11 6.44
CA ARG A 247 19.39 -13.49 5.52
C ARG A 247 20.00 -12.26 4.89
N VAL A 248 19.53 -11.94 3.68
CA VAL A 248 19.92 -10.74 2.96
C VAL A 248 18.67 -9.90 2.71
N VAL A 249 18.73 -8.63 3.09
CA VAL A 249 17.73 -7.62 2.75
C VAL A 249 18.39 -6.64 1.81
N ALA A 250 17.92 -6.59 0.57
CA ALA A 250 18.40 -5.65 -0.43
C ALA A 250 17.37 -4.53 -0.63
N LEU A 251 17.79 -3.28 -0.44
CA LEU A 251 16.98 -2.09 -0.69
C LEU A 251 17.64 -1.27 -1.79
N TYR A 252 16.95 -1.16 -2.92
CA TYR A 252 17.39 -0.37 -4.06
C TYR A 252 16.66 0.97 -4.09
N THR A 253 17.41 2.08 -4.13
CA THR A 253 16.85 3.44 -4.11
C THR A 253 17.03 4.19 -5.43
N GLY A 254 17.56 3.51 -6.46
CA GLY A 254 17.79 4.10 -7.77
C GLY A 254 16.56 4.08 -8.69
N SER A 255 16.80 4.27 -9.99
CA SER A 255 15.74 4.26 -11.01
C SER A 255 15.27 2.84 -11.34
N ALA A 256 13.96 2.64 -11.47
CA ALA A 256 13.39 1.33 -11.83
C ALA A 256 13.74 0.88 -13.26
N GLY A 257 13.79 -0.43 -13.48
CA GLY A 257 14.08 -1.10 -14.74
C GLY A 257 15.55 -1.14 -15.13
N THR A 258 16.48 -0.83 -14.21
CA THR A 258 17.93 -0.79 -14.49
C THR A 258 18.61 -2.13 -14.24
N ALA A 259 19.83 -2.28 -14.76
CA ALA A 259 20.70 -3.41 -14.41
C ALA A 259 21.04 -3.41 -12.91
N ASP A 260 21.20 -2.23 -12.32
CA ASP A 260 21.46 -2.07 -10.89
C ASP A 260 20.28 -2.60 -10.05
N GLU A 261 19.03 -2.33 -10.43
CA GLU A 261 17.87 -2.90 -9.75
C GLU A 261 17.88 -4.44 -9.80
N SER A 262 18.18 -5.02 -10.96
CA SER A 262 18.30 -6.47 -11.14
C SER A 262 19.37 -7.08 -10.22
N PHE A 263 20.51 -6.40 -10.06
CA PHE A 263 21.55 -6.81 -9.13
C PHE A 263 21.05 -6.85 -7.68
N PHE A 264 20.38 -5.79 -7.20
CA PHE A 264 19.80 -5.77 -5.86
C PHE A 264 18.67 -6.81 -5.69
N GLN A 265 17.88 -7.05 -6.73
CA GLN A 265 16.87 -8.10 -6.73
C GLN A 265 17.52 -9.48 -6.56
N GLN A 266 18.63 -9.75 -7.24
CA GLN A 266 19.39 -10.98 -7.08
C GLN A 266 20.02 -11.12 -5.69
N LEU A 267 20.51 -10.04 -5.08
CA LEU A 267 20.96 -10.03 -3.68
C LEU A 267 19.81 -10.43 -2.74
N GLY A 268 18.64 -9.83 -2.92
CA GLY A 268 17.43 -10.17 -2.16
C GLY A 268 16.88 -11.57 -2.42
N GLN A 269 17.40 -12.30 -3.42
CA GLN A 269 17.05 -13.70 -3.72
C GLN A 269 18.16 -14.68 -3.32
N SER A 270 19.09 -14.28 -2.46
CA SER A 270 20.21 -15.12 -2.05
C SER A 270 19.81 -16.45 -1.40
N ASN A 271 18.65 -16.49 -0.71
CA ASN A 271 17.99 -17.70 -0.23
C ASN A 271 16.45 -17.49 -0.14
N GLU A 272 15.72 -18.53 0.28
CA GLU A 272 14.23 -18.55 0.34
C GLU A 272 13.60 -17.41 1.15
N HIS A 273 14.33 -16.87 2.13
CA HIS A 273 13.82 -15.90 3.09
C HIS A 273 14.55 -14.55 3.01
N SER A 274 15.50 -14.40 2.08
CA SER A 274 16.03 -13.10 1.72
C SER A 274 14.93 -12.29 1.03
N THR A 275 15.03 -10.96 1.10
CA THR A 275 14.00 -10.06 0.57
C THR A 275 14.61 -8.90 -0.20
N PHE A 276 13.86 -8.39 -1.17
CA PHE A 276 14.19 -7.21 -1.97
C PHE A 276 13.05 -6.19 -1.90
N SER A 277 13.37 -4.90 -1.91
CA SER A 277 12.40 -3.82 -2.12
C SER A 277 13.04 -2.60 -2.76
N THR A 278 12.18 -1.74 -3.31
CA THR A 278 12.51 -0.40 -3.80
C THR A 278 11.92 0.71 -2.93
N GLN A 279 11.27 0.36 -1.82
CA GLN A 279 10.61 1.29 -0.90
C GLN A 279 11.37 1.33 0.43
N ASP A 280 11.98 2.48 0.72
CA ASP A 280 12.73 2.75 1.95
C ASP A 280 11.89 2.61 3.22
N SER A 281 10.62 3.02 3.16
CA SER A 281 9.63 2.90 4.24
C SER A 281 9.38 1.45 4.69
N GLN A 282 9.66 0.47 3.82
CA GLN A 282 9.48 -0.95 4.12
C GLN A 282 10.69 -1.58 4.81
N LEU A 283 11.82 -0.88 4.97
CA LEU A 283 13.06 -1.47 5.49
C LEU A 283 12.87 -2.19 6.83
N PHE A 284 12.14 -1.58 7.76
CA PHE A 284 11.86 -2.19 9.07
C PHE A 284 11.07 -3.50 8.93
N GLU A 285 10.03 -3.49 8.11
CA GLU A 285 9.20 -4.65 7.84
C GLU A 285 10.00 -5.77 7.15
N LEU A 286 10.84 -5.43 6.17
CA LEU A 286 11.67 -6.37 5.42
C LEU A 286 12.70 -7.05 6.33
N ILE A 287 13.35 -6.30 7.22
CA ILE A 287 14.27 -6.87 8.21
C ILE A 287 13.54 -7.85 9.11
N LEU A 288 12.35 -7.51 9.62
CA LEU A 288 11.57 -8.42 10.44
C LEU A 288 11.11 -9.66 9.67
N LYS A 289 10.60 -9.48 8.45
CA LYS A 289 10.17 -10.59 7.58
C LYS A 289 11.34 -11.51 7.29
N ALA A 290 12.47 -10.99 6.82
CA ALA A 290 13.64 -11.79 6.49
C ALA A 290 14.18 -12.52 7.73
N ALA A 291 14.39 -11.80 8.83
CA ALA A 291 14.93 -12.36 10.06
C ALA A 291 14.04 -13.42 10.70
N PHE A 292 12.70 -13.29 10.60
CA PHE A 292 11.74 -14.12 11.32
C PHE A 292 10.89 -15.06 10.42
N ALA A 293 11.04 -15.01 9.11
CA ALA A 293 10.43 -15.97 8.19
C ALA A 293 11.01 -17.39 8.38
N GLY A 294 10.13 -18.40 8.39
CA GLY A 294 10.50 -19.81 8.44
C GLY A 294 10.92 -20.39 9.81
N GLY A 295 10.79 -19.62 10.90
CA GLY A 295 11.15 -20.08 12.24
C GLY A 295 10.06 -20.90 12.94
N ASP A 296 9.94 -22.18 12.60
CA ASP A 296 9.29 -23.22 13.43
C ASP A 296 10.33 -23.92 14.33
N ASP A 297 11.28 -23.17 14.88
CA ASP A 297 12.04 -23.69 16.01
C ASP A 297 11.16 -23.52 17.26
N GLN A 298 10.30 -24.52 17.45
CA GLN A 298 9.75 -24.81 18.78
C GLN A 298 10.92 -24.92 19.78
N PRO A 299 10.72 -24.48 21.03
CA PRO A 299 11.73 -24.59 22.08
C PRO A 299 12.19 -26.03 22.31
#